data_AF-A0AB38RLZ6-F1
#
_entry.id   AF-A0AB38RLZ6-F1
#
_cell.length_a   1.000
_cell.length_b   1.000
_cell.length_c   1.000
_cell.angle_alpha   90.00
_cell.angle_beta   90.00
_cell.angle_gamma   90.00
#
_symmetry.space_group_name_H-M   'P 1'
#
loop_
_entity.id
_entity.type
_entity.pdbx_description
1 polymer ?
#
loop_
_entity_poly.entity_id
_entity_poly.type
_entity_poly.pdbx_seq_one_letter_code
_entity_poly.pdbx_strand_id
1 'polypeptide(L)'
;MTKGQLARDVVLYSVARLLLVVVIGAVIIGGGKLAGTDVPLIVAALFAVLIALPLSLLLFAKLRKRVNAGIAAVDAQRRSDRDDLRSKLRGDGR
;
A
#
# COMPACT_ATOMS: atom_id res chain seq x y z
N MET A 1 -1.98 -9.67 -15.25
CA MET A 1 -1.75 -8.22 -15.05
C MET A 1 -0.43 -7.85 -15.67
N THR A 2 -0.36 -6.75 -16.41
CA THR A 2 0.94 -6.27 -16.92
C THR A 2 1.73 -5.60 -15.79
N LYS A 3 3.06 -5.60 -15.85
CA LYS A 3 3.93 -4.97 -14.83
C LYS A 3 3.54 -3.49 -14.56
N GLY A 4 3.08 -2.78 -15.59
CA GLY A 4 2.62 -1.39 -15.49
C GLY A 4 1.33 -1.21 -14.69
N GLN A 5 0.39 -2.17 -14.75
CA GLN A 5 -0.84 -2.11 -13.95
C GLN A 5 -0.57 -2.29 -12.46
N LEU A 6 0.33 -3.23 -12.10
CA LEU A 6 0.76 -3.42 -10.71
C LEU A 6 1.47 -2.17 -10.16
N ALA A 7 2.40 -1.60 -10.93
CA ALA A 7 3.09 -0.36 -10.52
C ALA A 7 2.10 0.77 -10.26
N ARG A 8 1.11 0.96 -11.14
CA ARG A 8 0.04 1.95 -10.96
C ARG A 8 -0.77 1.69 -9.70
N ASP A 9 -1.20 0.45 -9.45
CA ASP A 9 -2.01 0.11 -8.28
C ASP A 9 -1.24 0.31 -6.97
N VAL A 10 0.06 -0.01 -6.94
CA VAL A 10 0.94 0.23 -5.79
C VAL A 10 1.11 1.72 -5.54
N VAL A 11 1.40 2.52 -6.57
CA VAL A 11 1.53 3.98 -6.44
C VAL A 11 0.22 4.58 -5.95
N LEU A 12 -0.91 4.21 -6.55
CA LEU A 12 -2.23 4.70 -6.15
C LEU A 12 -2.53 4.36 -4.69
N TYR A 13 -2.19 3.15 -4.24
CA TYR A 13 -2.39 2.74 -2.85
C TYR A 13 -1.51 3.54 -1.88
N SER A 14 -0.22 3.70 -2.20
CA SER A 14 0.72 4.46 -1.38
C SER A 14 0.30 5.93 -1.27
N VAL A 15 -0.08 6.56 -2.39
CA VAL A 15 -0.55 7.94 -2.42
C VAL A 15 -1.85 8.09 -1.63
N ALA A 16 -2.83 7.21 -1.81
CA ALA A 16 -4.09 7.24 -1.06
C ALA A 16 -3.85 7.13 0.45
N ARG A 17 -2.90 6.28 0.87
CA ARG A 17 -2.53 6.13 2.28
C ARG A 17 -1.87 7.37 2.84
N LEU A 18 -0.94 7.99 2.11
CA LEU A 18 -0.31 9.24 2.53
C LEU A 18 -1.33 10.39 2.62
N LEU A 19 -2.22 10.51 1.64
CA LEU A 19 -3.30 11.49 1.68
C LEU A 19 -4.20 11.30 2.90
N LEU A 20 -4.54 10.05 3.25
CA LEU A 20 -5.34 9.77 4.45
C LEU A 20 -4.68 10.29 5.73
N VAL A 21 -3.37 10.09 5.88
CA VAL A 21 -2.61 10.61 7.04
C VAL A 21 -2.67 12.15 7.08
N VAL A 22 -2.44 12.79 5.93
CA VAL A 22 -2.47 14.26 5.83
C VAL A 22 -3.85 14.81 6.17
N VAL A 23 -4.92 14.19 5.67
CA VAL A 23 -6.30 14.59 5.97
C VAL A 23 -6.60 14.44 7.45
N ILE A 24 -6.25 13.31 8.08
CA ILE A 24 -6.48 13.11 9.52
C ILE A 24 -5.67 14.13 10.33
N GLY A 25 -4.41 14.37 10.00
CA GLY A 25 -3.59 15.38 10.68
C GLY A 25 -4.17 16.79 10.56
N ALA A 26 -4.65 17.16 9.37
CA ALA A 26 -5.33 18.44 9.14
C ALA A 26 -6.63 18.55 9.96
N VAL A 27 -7.39 17.48 10.08
CA VAL A 27 -8.60 17.44 10.94
C VAL A 27 -8.24 17.59 12.41
N ILE A 28 -7.17 16.95 12.90
CA ILE A 28 -6.73 17.07 14.30
C ILE A 28 -6.29 18.51 14.60
N ILE A 29 -5.45 19.09 13.76
CA ILE A 29 -4.94 20.46 13.94
C ILE A 29 -6.09 21.47 13.80
N GLY A 30 -6.93 21.33 12.77
CA GLY A 30 -8.08 22.20 12.53
C GLY A 30 -9.10 22.12 13.66
N GLY A 31 -9.43 20.90 14.12
CA GLY A 31 -10.32 20.68 15.26
C GLY A 31 -9.78 21.26 16.56
N GLY A 32 -8.48 21.11 16.82
CA GLY A 32 -7.81 21.76 17.95
C GLY A 32 -7.96 23.28 17.92
N LYS A 33 -7.66 23.90 16.77
CA LYS A 33 -7.81 25.35 16.59
C LYS A 33 -9.25 25.82 16.81
N LEU A 34 -10.24 25.08 16.32
CA LEU A 34 -11.65 25.39 16.56
C LEU A 34 -12.05 25.26 18.03
N ALA A 35 -11.39 24.38 18.79
CA ALA A 35 -11.56 24.23 20.22
C ALA A 35 -10.69 25.21 21.06
N GLY A 36 -9.98 26.14 20.42
CA GLY A 36 -9.09 27.09 21.09
C GLY A 36 -7.80 26.47 21.66
N THR A 37 -7.42 25.28 21.18
CA THR A 37 -6.22 24.56 21.63
C THR A 37 -5.21 24.39 20.49
N ASP A 38 -3.96 24.80 20.73
CA ASP A 38 -2.88 24.53 19.78
C ASP A 38 -2.33 23.11 19.96
N VAL A 39 -2.66 22.24 19.02
CA VAL A 39 -2.13 20.87 18.99
C VAL A 39 -0.73 20.89 18.34
N PRO A 40 0.33 20.44 19.03
CA PRO A 40 1.65 20.36 18.44
C PRO A 40 1.67 19.45 17.21
N LEU A 41 2.39 19.86 16.14
CA LEU A 41 2.43 19.13 14.88
C LEU A 41 2.86 17.67 15.06
N ILE A 42 3.86 17.40 15.91
CA ILE A 42 4.34 16.04 16.16
C ILE A 42 3.27 15.16 16.81
N VAL A 43 2.45 15.73 17.71
CA VAL A 43 1.34 15.02 18.37
C VAL A 43 0.26 14.71 17.35
N ALA A 44 -0.12 15.69 16.53
CA ALA A 44 -1.09 15.48 15.45
C ALA A 44 -0.61 14.42 14.44
N ALA A 45 0.67 14.43 14.06
CA ALA A 45 1.25 13.46 13.15
C ALA A 45 1.22 12.03 13.73
N LEU A 46 1.57 11.86 15.00
CA LEU A 46 1.53 10.55 15.67
C LEU A 46 0.12 9.97 15.69
N PHE A 47 -0.87 10.77 16.13
CA PHE A 47 -2.27 10.33 16.13
C PHE A 47 -2.80 10.11 14.72
N ALA A 48 -2.43 10.95 13.76
CA ALA A 48 -2.83 10.77 12.36
C ALA A 48 -2.34 9.43 11.81
N VAL A 49 -1.08 9.07 12.06
CA VAL A 49 -0.55 7.75 11.68
C VAL A 49 -1.29 6.65 12.41
N LEU A 50 -1.42 6.74 13.74
CA LEU A 50 -2.08 5.72 14.57
C LEU A 50 -3.51 5.42 14.11
N ILE A 51 -4.27 6.45 13.74
CA ILE A 51 -5.65 6.34 13.24
C ILE A 51 -5.66 5.89 11.77
N ALA A 52 -4.75 6.38 10.94
CA ALA A 52 -4.65 5.99 9.54
C ALA A 52 -4.34 4.50 9.37
N LEU A 53 -3.58 3.89 10.28
CA LEU A 53 -3.25 2.46 10.23
C LEU A 53 -4.51 1.58 10.13
N PRO A 54 -5.44 1.56 11.11
CA PRO A 54 -6.65 0.77 11.03
C PRO A 54 -7.60 1.26 9.93
N LEU A 55 -7.75 2.58 9.74
CA LEU A 55 -8.66 3.13 8.71
C LEU A 55 -8.25 2.71 7.29
N SER A 56 -6.95 2.68 7.00
CA SER A 56 -6.45 2.28 5.68
C SER A 56 -6.85 0.85 5.31
N LEU A 57 -6.95 -0.04 6.31
CA LEU A 57 -7.34 -1.44 6.09
C LEU A 57 -8.82 -1.58 5.69
N LEU A 58 -9.65 -0.67 6.20
CA LEU A 58 -11.09 -0.63 5.97
C LEU A 58 -11.44 0.13 4.68
N LEU A 59 -10.98 1.39 4.56
CA LEU A 59 -11.29 2.28 3.44
C LEU A 59 -10.68 1.81 2.11
N PHE A 60 -9.48 1.25 2.14
CA PHE A 60 -8.73 0.88 0.94
C PHE A 60 -8.68 -0.64 0.69
N ALA A 61 -9.61 -1.40 1.27
CA ALA A 61 -9.66 -2.85 1.16
C ALA A 61 -9.67 -3.34 -0.30
N LYS A 62 -10.44 -2.69 -1.19
CA LYS A 62 -10.49 -3.04 -2.62
C LYS A 62 -9.16 -2.83 -3.33
N LEU A 63 -8.49 -1.70 -3.04
CA LEU A 63 -7.22 -1.34 -3.67
C LEU A 63 -6.09 -2.28 -3.23
N ARG A 64 -6.05 -2.61 -1.93
CA ARG A 64 -5.13 -3.61 -1.38
C ARG A 64 -5.34 -4.99 -2.00
N LYS A 65 -6.59 -5.44 -2.21
CA LYS A 65 -6.87 -6.72 -2.88
C LYS A 65 -6.30 -6.75 -4.30
N ARG A 66 -6.45 -5.66 -5.07
CA ARG A 66 -5.87 -5.55 -6.42
C ARG A 66 -4.35 -5.65 -6.41
N VAL A 67 -3.70 -4.89 -5.53
CA VAL A 67 -2.24 -4.94 -5.35
C VAL A 67 -1.77 -6.35 -4.99
N ASN A 68 -2.40 -7.01 -4.00
CA ASN A 68 -2.03 -8.35 -3.57
C ASN A 68 -2.20 -9.38 -4.70
N ALA A 69 -3.29 -9.30 -5.47
CA ALA A 69 -3.51 -10.17 -6.62
C ALA A 69 -2.46 -9.95 -7.72
N GLY A 70 -2.09 -8.69 -7.97
CA GLY A 70 -1.03 -8.34 -8.91
C GLY A 70 0.34 -8.87 -8.48
N ILE A 71 0.68 -8.77 -7.19
CA ILE A 71 1.92 -9.34 -6.64
C ILE A 71 1.93 -10.86 -6.79
N ALA A 72 0.86 -11.54 -6.39
CA ALA A 72 0.74 -12.99 -6.51
C ALA A 72 0.91 -13.48 -7.96
N ALA A 73 0.35 -12.74 -8.94
CA ALA A 73 0.52 -13.06 -10.35
C ALA A 73 1.97 -12.89 -10.82
N VAL A 74 2.68 -11.85 -10.37
CA VAL A 74 4.10 -11.65 -10.69
C VAL A 74 4.98 -12.72 -10.04
N ASP A 75 4.68 -13.09 -8.80
CA ASP A 75 5.42 -14.14 -8.10
C ASP A 75 5.20 -15.52 -8.73
N ALA A 76 3.98 -15.81 -9.22
CA ALA A 76 3.69 -17.03 -9.95
C ALA A 76 4.53 -17.14 -11.23
N GLN A 77 4.63 -16.06 -12.01
CA GLN A 77 5.49 -16.01 -13.19
C GLN A 77 6.97 -16.22 -12.84
N ARG A 78 7.45 -15.57 -11.78
CA ARG A 78 8.84 -15.75 -11.33
C ARG A 78 9.15 -17.19 -10.90
N ARG A 79 8.15 -17.93 -10.39
CA ARG A 79 8.31 -19.33 -10.03
C ARG A 79 8.38 -20.21 -11.28
N SER A 80 7.48 -20.03 -12.24
CA SER A 80 7.52 -20.80 -13.50
C SER A 80 8.83 -20.60 -14.26
N ASP A 81 9.32 -19.36 -14.33
CA ASP A 81 10.58 -19.05 -15.01
C ASP A 81 11.77 -19.77 -14.32
N ARG A 82 11.72 -19.94 -13.00
CA ARG A 82 12.75 -20.64 -12.22
C ARG A 82 12.68 -22.17 -12.40
N ASP A 83 11.47 -22.72 -12.49
CA ASP A 83 11.25 -24.15 -12.68
C ASP A 83 11.65 -24.59 -14.09
N ASP A 84 11.39 -23.77 -15.11
CA ASP A 84 11.86 -23.96 -16.49
C ASP A 84 13.39 -23.92 -16.60
N LEU A 85 14.05 -23.04 -15.85
CA LEU A 85 15.51 -23.03 -15.81
C LEU A 85 16.07 -24.26 -15.12
N ARG A 86 15.40 -24.76 -14.07
CA ARG A 86 15.80 -25.98 -13.36
C ARG A 86 15.63 -27.23 -14.20
N SER A 87 14.56 -27.35 -14.99
CA SER A 87 14.35 -28.48 -15.92
C SER A 87 15.41 -28.49 -17.03
N LYS A 88 15.73 -27.32 -17.60
CA LYS A 88 16.80 -27.15 -18.59
C LYS A 88 18.19 -27.51 -18.03
N LEU A 89 18.48 -27.17 -16.79
CA LEU A 89 19.76 -27.49 -16.14
C LEU A 89 19.88 -28.96 -15.72
N ARG A 90 18.77 -29.69 -15.56
CA ARG A 90 18.76 -31.13 -15.26
C ARG A 90 18.88 -32.03 -16.49
N GLY A 91 18.82 -31.46 -17.70
CA GLY A 91 19.01 -32.23 -18.94
C GLY A 91 17.79 -33.07 -19.36
N ASP A 92 16.61 -32.85 -18.78
CA ASP A 92 15.36 -33.53 -19.16
C ASP A 92 14.79 -33.06 -20.52
N GLY A 93 15.48 -32.16 -21.22
CA GLY A 93 15.11 -31.67 -22.55
C GLY A 93 15.87 -32.37 -23.67
N ARG A 94 15.66 -33.69 -23.86
CA ARG A 94 15.99 -34.38 -25.12
C ARG A 94 14.74 -34.52 -25.96
#